data_AF-A0A6N6NPR9-F1
#
_entry.id   AF-A0A6N6NPR9-F1
#
_cell.length_a   1.000
_cell.length_b   1.000
_cell.length_c   1.000
_cell.angle_alpha   90.00
_cell.angle_beta   90.00
_cell.angle_gamma   90.00
#
_symmetry.space_group_name_H-M   'P 1'
#
loop_
_entity.id
_entity.type
_entity.pdbx_description
1 polymer ?
#
loop_
_entity_poly.entity_id
_entity_poly.type
_entity_poly.pdbx_seq_one_letter_code
_entity_poly.pdbx_strand_id
1 'polypeptide(L)'
;MLRQRNTCIAQRALSSNKRRVPFVSSIRRQAMKITPNDEPLRFDGDNSYPDCTCCGQCCGLNVLAITPEELDAMHECIERKHVHPIDRKGERCPLQSPEGGCMIWEARPQVCRLFNCHVPRIEILKQNPSIVVPEDIPLLDLTEEFVRGRSGYEAIARLMRTAAS
;
A
#
# COMPACT_ATOMS: atom_id res chain seq x y z
N MET A 1 -22.88 20.83 -54.64
CA MET A 1 -23.26 22.25 -54.78
C MET A 1 -24.43 22.55 -53.84
N LEU A 2 -24.56 23.82 -53.39
CA LEU A 2 -25.52 24.39 -52.43
C LEU A 2 -25.18 24.17 -50.95
N ARG A 3 -24.46 25.10 -50.31
CA ARG A 3 -24.83 26.45 -49.78
C ARG A 3 -25.42 26.38 -48.36
N GLN A 4 -24.63 26.95 -47.46
CA GLN A 4 -24.94 27.33 -46.07
C GLN A 4 -26.27 28.08 -45.93
N ARG A 5 -26.95 27.86 -44.80
CA ARG A 5 -27.74 28.91 -44.14
C ARG A 5 -27.49 28.88 -42.64
N ASN A 6 -26.74 29.88 -42.20
CA ASN A 6 -26.76 30.41 -40.84
C ASN A 6 -28.15 30.98 -40.55
N THR A 7 -28.70 30.72 -39.36
CA THR A 7 -29.63 31.63 -38.70
C THR A 7 -29.24 31.75 -37.24
N CYS A 8 -28.62 32.88 -36.91
CA CYS A 8 -28.48 33.41 -35.57
C CYS A 8 -29.84 33.95 -35.10
N ILE A 9 -30.26 33.60 -33.88
CA ILE A 9 -31.15 34.43 -33.07
C ILE A 9 -30.48 34.64 -31.70
N ALA A 10 -30.48 35.91 -31.30
CA ALA A 10 -29.92 36.59 -30.13
C ALA A 10 -30.25 35.92 -28.77
N GLN A 11 -29.32 35.81 -27.79
CA GLN A 11 -28.95 36.81 -26.74
C GLN A 11 -30.17 37.38 -25.99
N ARG A 12 -30.33 37.44 -24.65
CA ARG A 12 -29.61 37.33 -23.35
C ARG A 12 -30.72 36.92 -22.32
N ALA A 13 -30.53 36.41 -21.10
CA ALA A 13 -29.72 36.90 -19.99
C ALA A 13 -29.76 35.90 -18.82
N LEU A 14 -28.62 35.76 -18.13
CA LEU A 14 -28.45 35.73 -16.67
C LEU A 14 -29.42 34.88 -15.82
N SER A 15 -28.95 33.73 -15.36
CA SER A 15 -28.91 33.47 -13.90
C SER A 15 -27.81 32.49 -13.54
N SER A 16 -27.03 32.91 -12.57
CA SER A 16 -25.79 32.35 -12.09
C SER A 16 -26.08 31.34 -10.98
N ASN A 17 -25.65 30.08 -11.11
CA ASN A 17 -25.29 29.28 -9.93
C ASN A 17 -24.39 28.08 -10.28
N LYS A 18 -23.22 28.35 -10.89
CA LYS A 18 -22.10 27.40 -10.79
C LYS A 18 -21.58 27.49 -9.36
N ARG A 19 -21.95 26.53 -8.50
CA ARG A 19 -21.23 26.30 -7.24
C ARG A 19 -19.80 25.85 -7.58
N ARG A 20 -18.92 26.83 -7.78
CA ARG A 20 -17.48 26.67 -7.64
C ARG A 20 -17.24 26.27 -6.19
N VAL A 21 -16.84 25.03 -5.97
CA VAL A 21 -16.20 24.62 -4.72
C VAL A 21 -14.99 25.56 -4.50
N PRO A 22 -14.90 26.22 -3.35
CA PRO A 22 -13.78 27.10 -3.07
C PRO A 22 -12.50 26.25 -2.94
N PHE A 23 -11.51 26.59 -3.76
CA PHE A 23 -10.12 26.21 -3.56
C PHE A 23 -9.69 26.78 -2.21
N VAL A 24 -9.70 25.94 -1.17
CA VAL A 24 -9.22 26.31 0.16
C VAL A 24 -7.69 26.34 0.10
N SER A 25 -7.15 27.47 -0.33
CA SER A 25 -5.81 27.90 0.00
C SER A 25 -5.78 28.32 1.48
N SER A 26 -5.47 27.38 2.39
CA SER A 26 -4.97 27.67 3.74
C SER A 26 -5.07 26.41 4.61
N ILE A 27 -4.17 25.46 4.39
CA ILE A 27 -3.65 24.67 5.50
C ILE A 27 -2.15 24.78 5.36
N ARG A 28 -1.53 25.60 6.22
CA ARG A 28 -0.12 25.44 6.55
C ARG A 28 0.05 23.96 6.86
N ARG A 29 0.70 23.20 5.98
CA ARG A 29 1.34 21.95 6.38
C ARG A 29 2.42 22.36 7.39
N GLN A 30 2.02 22.53 8.64
CA GLN A 30 2.94 22.21 9.72
C GLN A 30 3.26 20.74 9.47
N ALA A 31 4.42 20.50 8.84
CA ALA A 31 5.10 19.24 9.05
C ALA A 31 5.09 19.06 10.57
N MET A 32 4.32 18.09 11.06
CA MET A 32 4.47 17.69 12.45
C MET A 32 5.95 17.38 12.57
N LYS A 33 6.66 18.21 13.34
CA LYS A 33 7.98 17.86 13.81
C LYS A 33 7.74 16.57 14.56
N ILE A 34 8.12 15.45 13.93
CA ILE A 34 8.32 14.21 14.63
C ILE A 34 9.42 14.58 15.62
N THR A 35 9.02 14.84 16.86
CA THR A 35 9.97 14.83 17.96
C THR A 35 10.63 13.46 17.90
N PRO A 36 11.96 13.35 17.90
CA PRO A 36 12.62 12.06 18.01
C PRO A 36 12.04 11.40 19.25
N ASN A 37 11.17 10.41 19.08
CA ASN A 37 10.94 9.48 20.17
C ASN A 37 12.22 8.66 20.18
N ASP A 38 12.98 8.78 21.27
CA ASP A 38 14.36 8.29 21.46
C ASP A 38 14.51 6.76 21.39
N GLU A 39 13.52 6.02 20.89
CA GLU A 39 13.60 4.59 20.67
C GLU A 39 13.65 4.27 19.17
N PRO A 40 14.66 3.51 18.71
CA PRO A 40 14.73 3.09 17.31
C PRO A 40 13.47 2.29 16.94
N LEU A 41 13.01 2.44 15.69
CA LEU A 41 11.90 1.66 15.16
C LEU A 41 12.14 0.17 15.37
N ARG A 42 11.27 -0.46 16.16
CA ARG A 42 11.35 -1.89 16.44
C ARG A 42 10.45 -2.69 15.49
N PHE A 43 10.93 -3.87 15.12
CA PHE A 43 10.27 -4.81 14.20
C PHE A 43 9.93 -6.14 14.92
N ASP A 44 10.03 -6.15 16.24
CA ASP A 44 9.81 -7.30 17.13
C ASP A 44 8.38 -7.34 17.74
N GLY A 45 7.44 -6.52 17.26
CA GLY A 45 6.07 -6.44 17.78
C GLY A 45 4.99 -5.92 16.82
N ASP A 46 3.79 -5.69 17.38
CA ASP A 46 2.61 -5.18 16.66
C ASP A 46 2.80 -3.71 16.25
N ASN A 47 3.31 -3.56 15.02
CA ASN A 47 3.54 -2.30 14.32
C ASN A 47 4.77 -1.49 14.74
N SER A 48 5.51 -1.07 13.72
CA SER A 48 6.66 -0.17 13.87
C SER A 48 6.23 1.25 14.31
N TYR A 49 4.96 1.62 14.15
CA TYR A 49 4.42 2.94 14.49
C TYR A 49 3.28 2.86 15.51
N PRO A 50 3.50 3.15 16.81
CA PRO A 50 2.45 3.06 17.82
C PRO A 50 1.27 4.01 17.58
N ASP A 51 1.46 5.06 16.77
CA ASP A 51 0.44 6.04 16.36
C ASP A 51 -0.34 5.66 15.10
N CYS A 52 -0.12 4.47 14.53
CA CYS A 52 -0.83 4.06 13.32
C CYS A 52 -2.33 3.89 13.58
N THR A 53 -3.12 4.52 12.71
CA THR A 53 -4.58 4.51 12.77
C THR A 53 -5.23 3.28 12.14
N CYS A 54 -4.44 2.27 11.73
CA CYS A 54 -4.92 1.08 11.03
C CYS A 54 -5.80 1.37 9.80
N CYS A 55 -5.53 2.48 9.09
CA CYS A 55 -6.36 2.99 7.99
C CYS A 55 -6.41 2.11 6.72
N GLY A 56 -5.63 1.03 6.66
CA GLY A 56 -5.61 0.11 5.51
C GLY A 56 -4.95 0.64 4.23
N GLN A 57 -4.36 1.83 4.24
CA GLN A 57 -3.73 2.42 3.03
C GLN A 57 -2.55 1.59 2.53
N CYS A 58 -1.79 0.95 3.42
CA CYS A 58 -0.71 0.02 3.05
C CYS A 58 -1.21 -1.19 2.25
N CYS A 59 -2.46 -1.60 2.45
CA CYS A 59 -3.10 -2.70 1.74
C CYS A 59 -3.60 -2.33 0.33
N GLY A 60 -3.37 -1.09 -0.13
CA GLY A 60 -3.70 -0.66 -1.49
C GLY A 60 -2.82 -1.27 -2.59
N LEU A 61 -1.85 -2.13 -2.24
CA LEU A 61 -0.94 -2.80 -3.16
C LEU A 61 -1.19 -4.31 -3.18
N ASN A 62 -1.16 -4.92 -4.37
CA ASN A 62 -1.23 -6.37 -4.54
C ASN A 62 0.14 -7.02 -4.80
N VAL A 63 1.12 -6.26 -5.30
CA VAL A 63 2.48 -6.75 -5.56
C VAL A 63 3.43 -6.09 -4.58
N LEU A 64 4.18 -6.89 -3.83
CA LEU A 64 5.09 -6.43 -2.78
C LEU A 64 6.45 -7.11 -2.90
N ALA A 65 7.51 -6.40 -2.50
CA ALA A 65 8.81 -7.01 -2.24
C ALA A 65 8.74 -7.75 -0.89
N ILE A 66 8.92 -9.06 -0.89
CA ILE A 66 8.79 -9.93 0.28
C ILE A 66 9.92 -10.96 0.27
N THR A 67 10.64 -11.11 1.38
CA THR A 67 11.67 -12.17 1.49
C THR A 67 11.03 -13.55 1.71
N PRO A 68 11.74 -14.64 1.42
CA PRO A 68 11.27 -15.99 1.73
C PRO A 68 10.81 -16.16 3.18
N GLU A 69 11.58 -15.65 4.14
CA GLU A 69 11.30 -15.77 5.57
C GLU A 69 10.06 -14.98 5.98
N GLU A 70 9.85 -13.80 5.38
CA GLU A 70 8.63 -13.03 5.60
C GLU A 70 7.41 -13.74 5.04
N LEU A 71 7.54 -14.38 3.87
CA LEU A 71 6.46 -15.15 3.27
C LEU A 71 6.09 -16.37 4.12
N ASP A 72 7.06 -17.11 4.62
CA ASP A 72 6.84 -18.23 5.53
C ASP A 72 6.06 -17.76 6.77
N ALA A 73 6.47 -16.63 7.38
CA ALA A 73 5.76 -16.05 8.52
C ALA A 73 4.32 -15.62 8.19
N MET A 74 4.09 -15.12 6.97
CA MET A 74 2.73 -14.79 6.49
C MET A 74 1.85 -16.04 6.38
N HIS A 75 2.36 -17.12 5.78
CA HIS A 75 1.65 -18.40 5.67
C HIS A 75 1.33 -18.99 7.05
N GLU A 76 2.31 -19.07 7.96
CA GLU A 76 2.10 -19.54 9.32
C GLU A 76 1.02 -18.74 10.06
N CYS A 77 1.00 -17.42 9.88
CA CYS A 77 -0.01 -16.55 10.48
C CYS A 77 -1.42 -16.78 9.90
N ILE A 78 -1.52 -16.96 8.58
CA ILE A 78 -2.79 -17.27 7.90
C ILE A 78 -3.35 -18.60 8.41
N GLU A 79 -2.52 -19.63 8.47
CA GLU A 79 -2.92 -20.96 8.95
C GLU A 79 -3.36 -20.93 10.41
N ARG A 80 -2.51 -20.38 11.28
CA ARG A 80 -2.76 -20.31 12.73
C ARG A 80 -4.02 -19.53 13.08
N LYS A 81 -4.30 -18.44 12.35
CA LYS A 81 -5.47 -17.57 12.60
C LYS A 81 -6.69 -17.95 11.77
N HIS A 82 -6.59 -18.99 10.94
CA HIS A 82 -7.62 -19.39 9.97
C HIS A 82 -8.11 -18.21 9.12
N VAL A 83 -7.17 -17.40 8.64
CA VAL A 83 -7.49 -16.25 7.78
C VAL A 83 -7.93 -16.76 6.42
N HIS A 84 -9.00 -16.15 5.89
CA HIS A 84 -9.47 -16.41 4.53
C HIS A 84 -9.13 -15.20 3.63
N PRO A 85 -8.10 -15.31 2.77
CA PRO A 85 -7.77 -14.27 1.81
C PRO A 85 -8.97 -13.96 0.91
N ILE A 86 -9.17 -12.69 0.59
CA ILE A 86 -10.32 -12.23 -0.18
C ILE A 86 -9.87 -11.87 -1.59
N ASP A 87 -10.50 -12.48 -2.60
CA ASP A 87 -10.21 -12.15 -3.99
C ASP A 87 -10.62 -10.70 -4.30
N ARG A 88 -9.61 -9.85 -4.52
CA ARG A 88 -9.76 -8.46 -4.96
C ARG A 88 -9.40 -8.27 -6.42
N LYS A 89 -9.35 -9.36 -7.21
CA LYS A 89 -8.99 -9.36 -8.64
C LYS A 89 -7.61 -8.74 -8.92
N GLY A 90 -6.70 -8.83 -7.97
CA GLY A 90 -5.35 -8.23 -8.07
C GLY A 90 -5.29 -6.72 -7.87
N GLU A 91 -6.40 -6.04 -7.53
CA GLU A 91 -6.41 -4.58 -7.35
C GLU A 91 -5.80 -4.13 -6.02
N ARG A 92 -5.91 -4.96 -4.97
CA ARG A 92 -5.50 -4.67 -3.59
C ARG A 92 -5.00 -5.93 -2.90
N CYS A 93 -4.39 -5.74 -1.73
CA CYS A 93 -3.98 -6.83 -0.87
C CYS A 93 -5.17 -7.74 -0.52
N PRO A 94 -5.09 -9.07 -0.78
CA PRO A 94 -6.15 -10.01 -0.43
C PRO A 94 -6.25 -10.26 1.08
N LEU A 95 -5.29 -9.79 1.87
CA LEU A 95 -5.26 -9.90 3.32
C LEU A 95 -5.85 -8.68 4.05
N GLN A 96 -6.48 -7.76 3.29
CA GLN A 96 -7.27 -6.66 3.85
C GLN A 96 -8.67 -7.15 4.23
N SER A 97 -9.04 -6.98 5.50
CA SER A 97 -10.37 -7.29 6.01
C SER A 97 -11.43 -6.37 5.36
N PRO A 98 -12.71 -6.77 5.34
CA PRO A 98 -13.78 -5.91 4.83
C PRO A 98 -13.88 -4.54 5.52
N GLU A 99 -13.48 -4.46 6.78
CA GLU A 99 -13.46 -3.25 7.60
C GLU A 99 -12.22 -2.37 7.34
N GLY A 100 -11.29 -2.84 6.49
CA GLY A 100 -10.10 -2.12 6.06
C GLY A 100 -8.82 -2.46 6.82
N GLY A 101 -8.89 -3.28 7.87
CA GLY A 101 -7.73 -3.72 8.66
C GLY A 101 -6.90 -4.80 7.96
N CYS A 102 -5.69 -5.08 8.47
CA CYS A 102 -4.89 -6.21 7.98
C CYS A 102 -5.14 -7.46 8.83
N MET A 103 -5.50 -8.56 8.19
CA MET A 103 -5.82 -9.82 8.89
C MET A 103 -4.58 -10.49 9.51
N ILE A 104 -3.39 -10.21 8.96
CA ILE A 104 -2.10 -10.78 9.38
C ILE A 104 -1.15 -9.72 9.97
N TRP A 105 -1.70 -8.75 10.71
CA TRP A 105 -0.96 -7.57 11.18
C TRP A 105 0.43 -7.85 11.79
N GLU A 106 0.53 -8.89 12.62
CA GLU A 106 1.76 -9.37 13.28
C GLU A 106 2.81 -9.95 12.31
N ALA A 107 2.37 -10.50 11.18
CA ALA A 107 3.22 -11.15 10.18
C ALA A 107 3.39 -10.30 8.91
N ARG A 108 3.13 -8.99 8.98
CA ARG A 108 3.32 -8.10 7.82
C ARG A 108 4.79 -8.09 7.37
N PRO A 109 5.09 -8.08 6.07
CA PRO A 109 6.46 -7.92 5.58
C PRO A 109 7.01 -6.52 5.89
N GLN A 110 8.33 -6.36 5.86
CA GLN A 110 9.04 -5.13 6.21
C GLN A 110 8.53 -3.93 5.40
N VAL A 111 8.26 -4.10 4.10
CA VAL A 111 7.72 -3.02 3.23
C VAL A 111 6.38 -2.46 3.73
N CYS A 112 5.56 -3.32 4.35
CA CYS A 112 4.29 -2.95 4.98
C CYS A 112 4.50 -2.32 6.36
N ARG A 113 5.45 -2.85 7.15
CA ARG A 113 5.83 -2.30 8.46
C ARG A 113 6.44 -0.90 8.35
N LEU A 114 7.17 -0.62 7.25
CA LEU A 114 7.74 0.68 6.93
C LEU A 114 6.72 1.70 6.40
N PHE A 115 5.48 1.32 6.13
CA PHE A 115 4.47 2.27 5.64
C PHE A 115 4.04 3.23 6.74
N ASN A 116 4.12 4.53 6.47
CA ASN A 116 3.56 5.59 7.29
C ASN A 116 2.77 6.56 6.41
N CYS A 117 1.61 7.05 6.89
CA CYS A 117 0.73 7.93 6.13
C CYS A 117 1.29 9.34 5.89
N HIS A 118 2.27 9.76 6.69
CA HIS A 118 2.78 11.12 6.74
C HIS A 118 4.27 11.21 6.42
N VAL A 119 5.00 10.12 6.60
CA VAL A 119 6.46 10.08 6.46
C VAL A 119 6.85 9.18 5.30
N PRO A 120 7.63 9.68 4.32
CA PRO A 120 8.18 8.84 3.25
C PRO A 120 9.10 7.76 3.81
N ARG A 121 9.06 6.55 3.23
CA ARG A 121 9.92 5.41 3.62
C ARG A 121 11.41 5.76 3.62
N ILE A 122 11.87 6.58 2.67
CA ILE A 122 13.28 6.98 2.61
C ILE A 122 13.71 7.79 3.84
N GLU A 123 12.83 8.62 4.39
CA GLU A 123 13.14 9.39 5.60
C GLU A 123 13.13 8.51 6.85
N ILE A 124 12.22 7.53 6.88
CA ILE A 124 12.21 6.49 7.92
C ILE A 124 13.53 5.72 7.94
N LEU A 125 14.02 5.27 6.78
CA LEU A 125 15.28 4.52 6.68
C LEU A 125 16.48 5.37 7.11
N LYS A 126 16.54 6.65 6.72
CA LYS A 126 17.61 7.57 7.15
C LYS A 126 17.65 7.74 8.67
N GLN A 127 16.49 7.77 9.33
CA GLN A 127 16.39 7.90 10.78
C GLN A 127 16.70 6.59 11.52
N ASN A 128 16.69 5.45 10.83
CA ASN A 128 16.82 4.12 11.43
C ASN A 128 17.84 3.29 10.65
N PRO A 129 19.14 3.65 10.72
CA PRO A 129 20.19 3.04 9.92
C PRO A 129 20.47 1.57 10.27
N SER A 130 19.93 1.06 11.38
CA SER A 130 19.99 -0.35 11.76
C SER A 130 19.03 -1.23 10.95
N ILE A 131 18.06 -0.64 10.25
CA ILE A 131 17.15 -1.38 9.37
C ILE A 131 17.89 -1.71 8.08
N VAL A 132 18.09 -3.00 7.84
CA VAL A 132 18.66 -3.51 6.59
C VAL A 132 17.52 -3.88 5.64
N VAL A 133 17.59 -3.38 4.41
CA VAL A 133 16.71 -3.77 3.30
C VAL A 133 17.61 -4.48 2.28
N PRO A 134 17.42 -5.79 2.03
CA PRO A 134 18.17 -6.50 0.99
C PRO A 134 17.98 -5.85 -0.39
N GLU A 135 19.02 -5.87 -1.24
CA GLU A 135 18.95 -5.27 -2.58
C GLU A 135 18.10 -6.11 -3.56
N ASP A 136 18.13 -7.44 -3.40
CA ASP A 136 17.51 -8.40 -4.33
C ASP A 136 16.31 -9.13 -3.69
N ILE A 137 15.26 -8.38 -3.36
CA ILE A 137 14.01 -8.96 -2.84
C ILE A 137 13.05 -9.25 -3.99
N PRO A 138 12.52 -10.48 -4.12
CA PRO A 138 11.57 -10.80 -5.18
C PRO A 138 10.24 -10.06 -4.98
N LEU A 139 9.63 -9.68 -6.10
CA LEU A 139 8.25 -9.19 -6.11
C LEU A 139 7.28 -10.37 -6.11
N LEU A 140 6.36 -10.37 -5.16
CA LEU A 140 5.32 -11.38 -4.99
C LEU A 140 3.95 -10.78 -5.32
N ASP A 141 3.19 -11.46 -6.20
CA ASP A 141 1.76 -11.20 -6.38
C ASP A 141 0.97 -11.93 -5.29
N LEU A 142 0.39 -11.15 -4.37
CA LEU A 142 -0.33 -11.69 -3.22
C LEU A 142 -1.61 -12.43 -3.62
N THR A 143 -2.29 -12.02 -4.69
CA THR A 143 -3.50 -12.69 -5.16
C THR A 143 -3.17 -14.06 -5.76
N GLU A 144 -2.09 -14.14 -6.56
CA GLU A 144 -1.63 -15.43 -7.08
C GLU A 144 -1.24 -16.39 -5.95
N GLU A 145 -0.46 -15.89 -4.99
CA GLU A 145 0.01 -16.69 -3.86
C GLU A 145 -1.13 -17.16 -2.94
N PHE A 146 -1.92 -16.23 -2.41
CA PHE A 146 -2.83 -16.52 -1.30
C PHE A 146 -4.27 -16.82 -1.72
N VAL A 147 -4.70 -16.42 -2.92
CA VAL A 147 -6.08 -16.67 -3.40
C VAL A 147 -6.11 -17.80 -4.40
N ARG A 148 -5.20 -17.78 -5.38
CA ARG A 148 -5.20 -18.75 -6.48
C ARG A 148 -4.42 -20.02 -6.15
N GLY A 149 -3.66 -20.02 -5.05
CA GLY A 149 -2.80 -21.15 -4.65
C GLY A 149 -1.75 -21.47 -5.72
N ARG A 150 -1.51 -20.55 -6.66
CA ARG A 150 -0.42 -20.65 -7.61
C ARG A 150 0.76 -20.04 -6.88
N SER A 151 1.50 -20.90 -6.19
CA SER A 151 2.67 -20.51 -5.42
C SER A 151 3.63 -19.72 -6.33
N GLY A 152 3.51 -18.39 -6.29
CA GLY A 152 4.46 -17.49 -6.91
C GLY A 152 5.83 -17.75 -6.28
N TYR A 153 5.84 -18.14 -5.00
CA TYR A 153 7.02 -18.59 -4.30
C TYR A 153 7.67 -19.86 -4.85
N GLU A 154 6.96 -20.94 -5.17
CA GLU A 154 7.58 -22.13 -5.76
C GLU A 154 8.20 -21.80 -7.13
N ALA A 155 7.54 -20.94 -7.92
CA ALA A 155 8.08 -20.46 -9.19
C ALA A 155 9.34 -19.60 -8.99
N ILE A 156 9.31 -18.65 -8.05
CA ILE A 156 10.46 -17.77 -7.73
C ILE A 156 11.60 -18.56 -7.09
N ALA A 157 11.32 -19.43 -6.11
CA ALA A 157 12.31 -20.30 -5.47
C ALA A 157 12.95 -21.27 -6.48
N ARG A 158 12.18 -21.76 -7.46
CA ARG A 158 12.72 -22.55 -8.58
C ARG A 158 13.66 -21.71 -9.45
N LEU A 159 13.29 -20.48 -9.78
CA LEU A 159 14.11 -19.54 -10.54
C LEU A 159 15.42 -19.17 -9.81
N MET A 160 15.35 -18.90 -8.50
CA MET A 160 16.52 -18.56 -7.68
C MET A 160 17.48 -19.75 -7.54
N ARG A 161 16.97 -20.99 -7.39
CA ARG A 161 17.79 -22.20 -7.39
C ARG A 161 18.50 -22.43 -8.74
N THR A 162 17.84 -22.13 -9.86
CA THR A 162 18.46 -22.23 -11.18
C THR A 162 19.47 -21.12 -11.49
N ALA A 163 19.38 -19.95 -10.84
CA ALA A 163 20.34 -18.86 -11.01
C ALA A 163 21.63 -19.05 -10.17
N ALA A 164 21.58 -19.92 -9.15
CA ALA A 164 22.71 -20.28 -8.30
C ALA A 164 23.46 -21.54 -8.76
N SER A 165 23.05 -22.17 -9.87
CA SER A 165 23.67 -23.35 -10.49
C SER A 165 24.36 -22.99 -11.79
#